data_AF-A0A433PQW2-F1
#
_entry.id   AF-A0A433PQW2-F1
#
_cell.length_a   1.000
_cell.length_b   1.000
_cell.length_c   1.000
_cell.angle_alpha   90.00
_cell.angle_beta   90.00
_cell.angle_gamma   90.00
#
_symmetry.space_group_name_H-M   'P 1'
#
loop_
_entity.id
_entity.type
_entity.pdbx_description
1 polymer ?
#
loop_
_entity_poly.entity_id
_entity_poly.type
_entity_poly.pdbx_seq_one_letter_code
_entity_poly.pdbx_strand_id
1 'polypeptide(L)'
;MPYELEEAKPTRNYAASPESYERQPGEGPAHYYSRRLIAIKPIEVIENQAMYTGLNRVLAVWDLTFIGIGGIIGAGIFVLTGHAAGLNAGPAVVISFVVSGVVAALAALSYSELATMIPVAGSAYTYSYATMGEFIAWIIGWDLMLE
;
A
#
# COMPACT_ATOMS: atom_id res chain seq x y z
N MET A 1 39.78 -6.36 12.80
CA MET A 1 39.74 -6.34 11.32
C MET A 1 38.94 -5.11 10.93
N PRO A 2 39.58 -3.95 10.68
CA PRO A 2 38.87 -2.78 10.20
C PRO A 2 38.40 -3.05 8.77
N TYR A 3 37.11 -2.89 8.55
CA TYR A 3 36.48 -2.93 7.23
C TYR A 3 36.95 -1.69 6.47
N GLU A 4 37.74 -1.90 5.41
CA GLU A 4 38.05 -0.84 4.47
C GLU A 4 36.76 -0.53 3.69
N LEU A 5 36.29 0.71 3.78
CA LEU A 5 35.16 1.22 3.01
C LEU A 5 35.59 1.32 1.56
N GLU A 6 35.36 0.26 0.80
CA GLU A 6 35.50 0.24 -0.65
C GLU A 6 34.59 1.33 -1.22
N GLU A 7 35.20 2.38 -1.76
CA GLU A 7 34.53 3.54 -2.36
C GLU A 7 33.52 3.06 -3.41
N ALA A 8 32.24 3.03 -3.01
CA ALA A 8 31.14 2.63 -3.86
C ALA A 8 31.04 3.61 -5.04
N LYS A 9 31.45 3.12 -6.22
CA LYS A 9 31.30 3.78 -7.52
C LYS A 9 29.85 4.26 -7.67
N PRO A 10 29.61 5.50 -8.14
CA PRO A 10 28.26 6.02 -8.25
C PRO A 10 27.50 5.29 -9.37
N THR A 11 26.74 4.27 -9.00
CA THR A 11 25.83 3.59 -9.92
C THR A 11 24.59 4.46 -10.13
N ARG A 12 24.17 4.58 -11.39
CA ARG A 12 23.18 5.52 -11.95
C ARG A 12 21.76 5.48 -11.34
N ASN A 13 21.48 4.62 -10.34
CA ASN A 13 20.14 4.33 -9.82
C ASN A 13 20.05 4.50 -8.28
N TYR A 14 20.43 5.68 -7.77
CA TYR A 14 20.36 5.99 -6.33
C TYR A 14 18.95 6.08 -5.72
N ALA A 15 17.88 6.13 -6.55
CA ALA A 15 16.52 6.37 -6.06
C ALA A 15 15.85 5.16 -5.39
N ALA A 16 16.50 3.98 -5.42
CA ALA A 16 15.93 2.73 -4.92
C ALA A 16 16.93 1.89 -4.08
N SER A 17 18.07 2.46 -3.65
CA SER A 17 19.01 1.74 -2.79
C SER A 17 18.66 1.92 -1.30
N PRO A 18 18.78 0.90 -0.44
CA PRO A 18 18.51 1.02 1.00
C PRO A 18 19.26 2.17 1.67
N GLU A 19 20.51 2.41 1.24
CA GLU A 19 21.38 3.49 1.72
C GLU A 19 20.85 4.90 1.38
N SER A 20 20.00 5.05 0.36
CA SER A 20 19.40 6.35 0.03
C SER A 20 18.39 6.81 1.09
N TYR A 21 17.90 5.88 1.92
CA TYR A 21 16.93 6.13 2.98
C TYR A 21 17.61 6.44 4.33
N GLU A 22 18.90 6.18 4.47
CA GLU A 22 19.68 6.51 5.67
C GLU A 22 20.23 7.94 5.59
N ARG A 23 20.34 8.60 6.75
CA ARG A 23 20.89 9.96 6.82
C ARG A 23 22.38 9.93 6.48
N GLN A 24 22.80 10.71 5.49
CA GLN A 24 24.19 10.70 5.05
C GLN A 24 25.11 11.42 6.05
N PRO A 25 26.36 10.97 6.23
CA PRO A 25 27.32 11.62 7.11
C PRO A 25 27.56 13.08 6.67
N GLY A 26 27.21 14.05 7.51
CA GLY A 26 27.35 15.49 7.22
C GLY A 26 26.10 16.20 6.70
N GLU A 27 24.97 15.50 6.54
CA GLU A 27 23.73 16.10 6.06
C GLU A 27 22.99 16.87 7.17
N GLY A 28 22.68 18.14 6.93
CA GLY A 28 21.88 18.96 7.84
C GLY A 28 20.44 18.43 7.98
N PRO A 29 19.80 18.54 9.16
CA PRO A 29 18.49 17.95 9.41
C PRO A 29 17.41 18.46 8.44
N ALA A 30 17.45 19.74 8.06
CA ALA A 30 16.49 20.32 7.12
C ALA A 30 16.61 19.74 5.70
N HIS A 31 17.83 19.40 5.26
CA HIS A 31 18.07 18.81 3.94
C HIS A 31 17.63 17.34 3.89
N TYR A 32 17.86 16.62 5.00
CA TYR A 32 17.37 15.25 5.16
C TYR A 32 15.84 15.17 5.08
N TYR A 33 15.12 15.99 5.86
CA TYR A 33 13.66 15.95 5.87
C TYR A 33 13.04 16.36 4.52
N SER A 34 13.59 17.37 3.84
CA SER A 34 13.07 17.81 2.54
C SER A 34 13.27 16.78 1.44
N ARG A 35 14.43 16.10 1.41
CA ARG A 35 14.68 14.97 0.50
C ARG A 35 13.78 13.78 0.81
N ARG A 36 13.59 13.48 2.09
CA ARG A 36 12.79 12.35 2.56
C ARG A 36 11.33 12.43 2.10
N LEU A 37 10.72 13.62 2.12
CA LEU A 37 9.34 13.78 1.66
C LEU A 37 9.10 13.36 0.20
N ILE A 38 10.15 13.39 -0.64
CA ILE A 38 10.08 13.05 -2.07
C ILE A 38 10.70 11.66 -2.34
N ALA A 39 11.33 11.05 -1.33
CA ALA A 39 11.98 9.77 -1.48
C ALA A 39 10.95 8.64 -1.64
N ILE A 40 11.22 7.75 -2.60
CA ILE A 40 10.53 6.47 -2.72
C ILE A 40 11.22 5.51 -1.75
N LYS A 41 10.43 4.80 -0.94
CA LYS A 41 11.00 3.84 -0.01
C LYS A 41 11.33 2.55 -0.75
N PRO A 42 12.59 2.09 -0.74
CA PRO A 42 12.96 0.87 -1.44
C PRO A 42 12.28 -0.34 -0.82
N ILE A 43 11.82 -1.26 -1.68
CA ILE A 43 11.03 -2.44 -1.27
C ILE A 43 11.82 -3.31 -0.29
N GLU A 44 13.14 -3.43 -0.48
CA GLU A 44 14.05 -4.18 0.40
C GLU A 44 13.99 -3.69 1.86
N VAL A 45 13.85 -2.38 2.08
CA VAL A 45 13.74 -1.82 3.44
C VAL A 45 12.37 -2.11 4.04
N ILE A 46 11.31 -2.14 3.22
CA ILE A 46 9.95 -2.49 3.66
C ILE A 46 9.86 -3.98 4.01
N GLU A 47 10.46 -4.84 3.18
CA GLU A 47 10.52 -6.29 3.41
C GLU A 47 11.33 -6.62 4.66
N ASN A 48 12.52 -6.02 4.84
CA ASN A 48 13.32 -6.23 6.04
C ASN A 48 12.55 -5.84 7.30
N GLN A 49 11.78 -4.74 7.29
CA GLN A 49 10.93 -4.37 8.41
C GLN A 49 9.82 -5.41 8.69
N ALA A 50 9.23 -5.99 7.64
CA ALA A 50 8.20 -7.02 7.78
C ALA A 50 8.76 -8.37 8.29
N MET A 51 10.03 -8.67 8.04
CA MET A 51 10.70 -9.91 8.49
C MET A 51 10.94 -9.97 10.00
N TYR A 52 10.94 -8.83 10.71
CA TYR A 52 11.09 -8.78 12.18
C TYR A 52 9.79 -9.06 12.96
N THR A 53 8.79 -9.67 12.32
CA THR A 53 7.55 -10.05 13.00
C THR A 53 7.74 -11.42 13.67
N GLY A 54 7.59 -11.49 15.00
CA GLY A 54 7.66 -12.76 15.75
C GLY A 54 6.46 -13.70 15.53
N LEU A 55 5.72 -13.53 14.42
CA LEU A 55 4.47 -14.21 14.10
C LEU A 55 4.73 -15.31 13.06
N ASN A 56 4.15 -16.49 13.29
CA ASN A 56 4.18 -17.56 12.31
C ASN A 56 3.16 -17.31 11.19
N ARG A 57 3.58 -17.48 9.93
CA ARG A 57 2.69 -17.42 8.76
C ARG A 57 1.86 -18.71 8.67
N VAL A 58 0.65 -18.69 9.23
CA VAL A 58 -0.24 -19.87 9.31
C VAL A 58 -1.56 -19.71 8.53
N LEU A 59 -1.88 -18.51 8.04
CA LEU A 59 -3.11 -18.26 7.30
C LEU A 59 -3.08 -18.93 5.93
N ALA A 60 -4.05 -19.80 5.67
CA ALA A 60 -4.27 -20.41 4.38
C ALA A 60 -5.08 -19.47 3.46
N VAL A 61 -5.16 -19.84 2.18
CA VAL A 61 -5.92 -19.09 1.17
C VAL A 61 -7.40 -18.92 1.58
N TRP A 62 -7.99 -19.96 2.16
CA TRP A 62 -9.38 -19.92 2.63
C TRP A 62 -9.57 -18.94 3.79
N ASP A 63 -8.65 -18.91 4.75
CA ASP A 63 -8.70 -17.99 5.88
C ASP A 63 -8.65 -16.54 5.40
N LEU A 64 -7.73 -16.23 4.47
CA LEU A 64 -7.61 -14.91 3.85
C LEU A 64 -8.86 -14.54 3.04
N THR A 65 -9.47 -15.50 2.34
CA THR A 65 -10.69 -15.28 1.57
C THR A 65 -11.86 -14.92 2.49
N PHE A 66 -12.04 -15.63 3.60
CA PHE A 66 -13.10 -15.32 4.56
C PHE A 66 -12.87 -13.99 5.28
N ILE A 67 -11.61 -13.65 5.60
CA ILE A 67 -11.27 -12.31 6.12
C ILE A 67 -11.68 -11.22 5.11
N GLY A 68 -11.38 -11.41 3.83
CA GLY A 68 -11.79 -10.49 2.77
C GLY A 68 -13.31 -10.33 2.64
N ILE A 69 -14.05 -11.44 2.61
CA ILE A 69 -15.53 -11.42 2.56
C ILE A 69 -16.10 -10.68 3.78
N GLY A 70 -15.57 -10.98 4.98
CA GLY A 70 -15.99 -10.32 6.22
C GLY A 70 -15.69 -8.82 6.25
N GLY A 71 -14.60 -8.38 5.61
CA GLY A 71 -14.26 -6.96 5.48
C GLY A 71 -15.13 -6.21 4.46
N ILE A 72 -15.61 -6.88 3.40
CA ILE A 72 -16.43 -6.25 2.34
C ILE A 72 -17.91 -6.15 2.75
N ILE A 73 -18.46 -7.18 3.41
CA ILE A 73 -19.88 -7.21 3.78
C ILE A 73 -20.09 -6.36 5.04
N GLY A 74 -20.56 -5.12 4.85
CA GLY A 74 -20.84 -4.18 5.95
C GLY A 74 -22.19 -3.46 5.83
N ALA A 75 -22.31 -2.32 6.49
CA ALA A 75 -23.54 -1.52 6.52
C ALA A 75 -24.03 -1.08 5.12
N GLY A 76 -23.12 -1.00 4.13
CA GLY A 76 -23.44 -0.53 2.79
C GLY A 76 -24.50 -1.36 2.09
N ILE A 77 -24.38 -2.69 2.07
CA ILE A 77 -25.37 -3.54 1.39
C ILE A 77 -26.73 -3.53 2.09
N PHE A 78 -26.76 -3.38 3.41
CA PHE A 78 -27.99 -3.42 4.20
C PHE A 78 -28.74 -2.08 4.21
N VAL A 79 -28.03 -0.94 4.12
CA VAL A 79 -28.63 0.40 4.24
C VAL A 79 -28.63 1.15 2.90
N LEU A 80 -27.48 1.26 2.23
CA LEU A 80 -27.34 2.07 1.01
C LEU A 80 -28.09 1.46 -0.17
N THR A 81 -28.21 0.13 -0.25
CA THR A 81 -28.94 -0.55 -1.32
C THR A 81 -30.41 -0.14 -1.36
N GLY A 82 -31.08 -0.10 -0.21
CA GLY A 82 -32.48 0.30 -0.12
C GLY A 82 -32.68 1.76 -0.50
N HIS A 83 -31.77 2.64 -0.06
CA HIS A 83 -31.77 4.05 -0.45
C HIS A 83 -31.55 4.25 -1.95
N ALA A 84 -30.56 3.57 -2.53
CA ALA A 84 -30.26 3.63 -3.96
C ALA A 84 -31.40 3.07 -4.82
N ALA A 85 -32.05 1.99 -4.38
CA ALA A 85 -33.23 1.45 -5.05
C ALA A 85 -34.43 2.39 -4.94
N GLY A 86 -34.68 2.96 -3.77
CA GLY A 86 -35.87 3.80 -3.52
C GLY A 86 -35.81 5.18 -4.19
N LEU A 87 -34.64 5.82 -4.21
CA LEU A 87 -34.51 7.21 -4.66
C LEU A 87 -33.80 7.40 -6.01
N ASN A 88 -32.97 6.44 -6.44
CA ASN A 88 -32.11 6.64 -7.60
C ASN A 88 -32.45 5.67 -8.76
N ALA A 89 -32.17 4.38 -8.59
CA ALA A 89 -32.17 3.41 -9.70
C ALA A 89 -33.46 2.59 -9.81
N GLY A 90 -34.31 2.56 -8.78
CA GLY A 90 -35.52 1.73 -8.80
C GLY A 90 -35.19 0.23 -8.94
N PRO A 91 -36.04 -0.54 -9.63
CA PRO A 91 -35.76 -1.95 -9.94
C PRO A 91 -34.47 -2.18 -10.72
N ALA A 92 -33.93 -1.17 -11.41
CA ALA A 92 -32.69 -1.25 -12.17
C ALA A 92 -31.43 -1.21 -11.29
N VAL A 93 -31.55 -1.10 -9.96
CA VAL A 93 -30.42 -1.13 -9.02
C VAL A 93 -29.52 -2.36 -9.20
N VAL A 94 -30.09 -3.49 -9.64
CA VAL A 94 -29.33 -4.71 -9.94
C VAL A 94 -28.32 -4.47 -11.06
N ILE A 95 -28.67 -3.70 -12.09
CA ILE A 95 -27.75 -3.35 -13.19
C ILE A 95 -26.61 -2.49 -12.65
N SER A 96 -26.90 -1.53 -11.76
CA SER A 96 -25.88 -0.72 -11.10
C SER A 96 -24.90 -1.57 -10.29
N PHE A 97 -25.39 -2.59 -9.57
CA PHE A 97 -24.52 -3.52 -8.84
C PHE A 97 -23.65 -4.37 -9.76
N VAL A 98 -24.17 -4.83 -10.90
CA VAL A 98 -23.37 -5.58 -11.88
C VAL A 98 -22.25 -4.71 -12.43
N VAL A 99 -22.54 -3.47 -12.82
CA VAL A 99 -21.52 -2.54 -13.32
C VAL A 99 -20.48 -2.21 -12.24
N SER A 100 -20.92 -1.93 -11.01
CA SER A 100 -20.02 -1.70 -9.87
C SER A 100 -19.14 -2.93 -9.58
N GLY A 101 -19.69 -4.13 -9.66
CA GLY A 101 -18.94 -5.37 -9.48
C GLY A 101 -17.85 -5.57 -10.53
N VAL A 102 -18.12 -5.23 -11.80
CA VAL A 102 -17.10 -5.27 -12.86
C VAL A 102 -15.97 -4.27 -12.58
N VAL A 103 -16.30 -3.03 -12.20
CA VAL A 103 -15.28 -2.02 -11.85
C VAL A 103 -14.47 -2.44 -10.64
N ALA A 104 -15.12 -2.97 -9.60
CA ALA A 104 -14.46 -3.48 -8.40
C ALA A 104 -13.54 -4.68 -8.72
N ALA A 105 -13.94 -5.58 -9.61
CA ALA A 105 -13.11 -6.70 -10.05
C ALA A 105 -11.85 -6.22 -10.77
N LEU A 106 -11.95 -5.21 -11.64
CA LEU A 106 -10.79 -4.61 -12.31
C LEU A 106 -9.83 -3.97 -11.30
N ALA A 107 -10.37 -3.22 -10.33
CA ALA A 107 -9.55 -2.65 -9.25
C ALA A 107 -8.87 -3.75 -8.40
N ALA A 108 -9.59 -4.82 -8.06
CA ALA A 108 -9.06 -5.94 -7.29
C ALA A 108 -7.92 -6.66 -8.03
N LEU A 109 -8.00 -6.81 -9.36
CA LEU A 109 -6.92 -7.38 -10.17
C LEU A 109 -5.66 -6.52 -10.13
N SER A 110 -5.79 -5.19 -10.28
CA SER A 110 -4.65 -4.28 -10.14
C SER A 110 -4.04 -4.36 -8.74
N TYR A 111 -4.86 -4.38 -7.69
CA TYR A 111 -4.38 -4.54 -6.32
C TYR A 111 -3.72 -5.91 -6.07
N SER A 112 -4.20 -6.98 -6.72
CA SER A 112 -3.57 -8.30 -6.66
C SER A 112 -2.16 -8.29 -7.24
N GLU A 113 -1.94 -7.58 -8.35
CA GLU A 113 -0.61 -7.43 -8.95
C GLU A 113 0.35 -6.74 -7.96
N LEU A 114 -0.08 -5.64 -7.33
CA LEU A 114 0.71 -4.94 -6.32
C LEU A 114 0.99 -5.81 -5.09
N ALA A 115 0.00 -6.57 -4.61
CA ALA A 115 0.17 -7.48 -3.48
C ALA A 115 1.17 -8.61 -3.76
N THR A 116 1.27 -9.07 -5.02
CA THR A 116 2.28 -10.06 -5.42
C THR A 116 3.67 -9.47 -5.56
N MET A 117 3.79 -8.20 -5.98
CA MET A 117 5.08 -7.51 -6.11
C MET A 117 5.66 -7.06 -4.77
N ILE A 118 4.80 -6.74 -3.79
CA ILE A 118 5.20 -6.20 -2.49
C ILE A 118 4.58 -7.07 -1.38
N PRO A 119 5.16 -8.24 -1.09
CA PRO A 119 4.57 -9.27 -0.22
C PRO A 119 4.75 -8.95 1.29
N VAL A 120 4.34 -7.75 1.68
CA VAL A 120 4.44 -7.21 3.04
C VAL A 120 3.04 -6.91 3.57
N ALA A 121 2.85 -7.01 4.89
CA ALA A 121 1.60 -6.62 5.52
C ALA A 121 1.38 -5.11 5.34
N GLY A 122 0.41 -4.71 4.50
CA GLY A 122 0.17 -3.32 4.14
C GLY A 122 -1.09 -3.13 3.31
N SER A 123 -1.50 -1.88 3.16
CA SER A 123 -2.63 -1.44 2.32
C SER A 123 -2.16 -0.35 1.34
N ALA A 124 -3.08 0.43 0.76
CA ALA A 124 -2.80 1.44 -0.27
C ALA A 124 -1.70 2.46 0.13
N TYR A 125 -1.58 2.80 1.41
CA TYR A 125 -0.47 3.59 1.94
C TYR A 125 0.89 2.98 1.61
N THR A 126 1.10 1.70 1.94
CA THR A 126 2.39 1.01 1.74
C THR A 126 2.74 0.91 0.25
N TYR A 127 1.74 0.64 -0.59
CA TYR A 127 1.91 0.59 -2.04
C TYR A 127 2.28 1.94 -2.63
N SER A 128 1.70 3.02 -2.11
CA SER A 128 2.03 4.38 -2.53
C SER A 128 3.43 4.81 -2.06
N TYR A 129 3.87 4.37 -0.88
CA TYR A 129 5.26 4.59 -0.42
C TYR A 129 6.29 3.97 -1.35
N ALA A 130 5.97 2.79 -1.90
CA ALA A 130 6.85 2.04 -2.78
C ALA A 130 6.87 2.55 -4.23
N THR A 131 5.88 3.37 -4.65
CA THR A 131 5.71 3.77 -6.05
C THR A 131 5.73 5.29 -6.28
N MET A 132 5.17 6.07 -5.36
CA MET A 132 4.92 7.52 -5.55
C MET A 132 5.64 8.41 -4.54
N GLY A 133 6.22 7.84 -3.47
CA GLY A 133 7.01 8.56 -2.47
C GLY A 133 6.24 8.97 -1.22
N GLU A 134 6.99 9.45 -0.23
CA GLU A 134 6.53 9.65 1.16
C GLU A 134 5.39 10.67 1.30
N PHE A 135 5.39 11.77 0.53
CA PHE A 135 4.34 12.80 0.60
C PHE A 135 2.98 12.32 0.10
N ILE A 136 2.91 11.70 -1.08
CA ILE A 136 1.65 11.19 -1.64
C ILE A 136 1.09 10.08 -0.73
N ALA A 137 1.98 9.21 -0.27
CA ALA A 137 1.58 8.13 0.58
C ALA A 137 1.15 8.61 1.98
N TRP A 138 1.70 9.72 2.47
CA TRP A 138 1.20 10.41 3.67
C TRP A 138 -0.23 10.93 3.48
N ILE A 139 -0.54 11.56 2.34
CA ILE A 139 -1.91 12.01 2.02
C ILE A 139 -2.89 10.83 2.02
N ILE A 140 -2.53 9.73 1.34
CA ILE A 140 -3.36 8.52 1.29
C ILE A 140 -3.53 7.90 2.69
N GLY A 141 -2.50 7.96 3.54
CA GLY A 141 -2.61 7.52 4.93
C GLY A 141 -3.65 8.30 5.73
N TRP A 142 -3.75 9.62 5.52
CA TRP A 142 -4.80 10.42 6.15
C TRP A 142 -6.18 10.16 5.58
N ASP A 143 -6.29 9.97 4.27
CA ASP A 143 -7.53 9.63 3.58
C ASP A 143 -8.13 8.32 4.13
N LEU A 144 -7.30 7.26 4.21
CA LEU A 144 -7.68 5.96 4.78
C LEU A 144 -8.07 6.01 6.26
N MET A 145 -7.61 7.01 7.02
CA MET A 145 -7.98 7.17 8.43
C MET A 145 -9.33 7.88 8.60
N LEU A 146 -9.76 8.65 7.59
CA LEU A 146 -11.05 9.34 7.58
C LEU A 146 -12.18 8.48 7.01
N GLU A 147 -11.85 7.47 6.20
CA GLU A 147 -12.76 6.45 5.67
C GLU A 147 -13.33 5.54 6.78
#